data_AF-A0A378BA75-F1
#
_entry.id   AF-A0A378BA75-F1
#
_cell.length_a   1.000
_cell.length_b   1.000
_cell.length_c   1.000
_cell.angle_alpha   90.00
_cell.angle_beta   90.00
_cell.angle_gamma   90.00
#
_symmetry.space_group_name_H-M   'P 1'
#
loop_
_entity.id
_entity.type
_entity.pdbx_description
1 polymer ?
#
loop_
_entity_poly.entity_id
_entity_poly.type
_entity_poly.pdbx_seq_one_letter_code
_entity_poly.pdbx_strand_id
1 'polypeptide(L)' 'MAGLPNSSNALQQWHHLFEAQGGPRTPEASQHLQQLLRLGLPTRKHEDWKYTPLDALLNGRFVADEGGLSQR' A
#
# COMPACT_ATOMS: atom_id res chain seq x y z
N MET A 1 -8.44 -0.13 24.78
CA MET A 1 -7.62 0.48 23.72
C MET A 1 -7.25 -0.63 22.75
N ALA A 2 -8.04 -0.84 21.70
CA ALA A 2 -7.78 -1.90 20.72
C ALA A 2 -6.60 -1.48 19.86
N GLY A 3 -5.52 -2.26 19.90
CA GLY A 3 -4.37 -2.02 19.05
C GLY A 3 -4.78 -2.06 17.57
N LEU A 4 -4.62 -0.93 16.89
CA LEU A 4 -4.43 -0.90 15.45
C LEU A 4 -3.02 -0.35 15.16
N PRO A 5 -1.93 -1.08 15.45
CA PRO A 5 -0.62 -0.70 14.95
C PRO A 5 -0.37 -1.43 13.62
N ASN A 6 0.08 -0.69 12.62
CA ASN A 6 0.80 -1.14 11.40
C ASN A 6 0.08 -1.04 10.04
N SER A 7 -1.26 -1.08 9.95
CA SER A 7 -1.91 -0.85 8.64
C SER A 7 -1.66 0.58 8.11
N SER A 8 -1.66 1.58 9.00
CA SER A 8 -1.30 2.96 8.64
C SER A 8 0.16 3.09 8.17
N ASN A 9 1.06 2.25 8.68
CA ASN A 9 2.47 2.27 8.28
C ASN A 9 2.63 1.75 6.84
N ALA A 10 1.97 0.64 6.49
CA ALA A 10 2.00 0.11 5.12
C ALA A 10 1.43 1.12 4.09
N LEU A 11 0.30 1.76 4.40
CA LEU A 11 -0.28 2.81 3.55
C LEU A 11 0.66 4.01 3.36
N GLN A 12 1.31 4.44 4.44
CA GLN A 12 2.31 5.52 4.37
C GLN A 12 3.53 5.12 3.54
N GLN A 13 4.02 3.88 3.66
CA GLN A 13 5.10 3.37 2.83
C GLN A 13 4.70 3.35 1.36
N TRP A 14 3.51 2.88 1.01
CA TRP A 14 3.02 2.90 -0.38
C TRP A 14 2.86 4.31 -0.93
N HIS A 15 2.36 5.25 -0.12
CA HIS A 15 2.29 6.67 -0.51
C HIS A 15 3.69 7.22 -0.81
N HIS A 16 4.65 6.96 0.08
CA HIS A 16 6.02 7.43 -0.10
C HIS A 16 6.69 6.81 -1.32
N LEU A 17 6.47 5.52 -1.58
CA LEU A 17 6.97 4.87 -2.80
C LEU A 17 6.32 5.45 -4.05
N PHE A 18 5.01 5.71 -4.00
CA PHE A 18 4.30 6.34 -5.08
C PHE A 18 4.87 7.72 -5.38
N GLU A 19 5.21 8.52 -4.36
CA GLU A 19 5.86 9.83 -4.47
C GLU A 19 7.33 9.77 -4.93
N ALA A 20 8.09 8.80 -4.45
CA ALA A 20 9.51 8.62 -4.75
C ALA A 20 9.77 8.14 -6.18
N GLN A 21 8.84 7.39 -6.79
CA GLN A 21 9.04 6.78 -8.12
C GLN A 21 9.14 7.79 -9.28
N GLY A 22 8.90 9.09 -9.05
CA GLY A 22 9.34 10.22 -9.90
C GLY A 22 8.87 10.29 -11.37
N GLY A 23 8.26 9.24 -11.92
CA GLY A 23 7.81 9.17 -13.31
C GLY A 23 6.52 9.94 -13.59
N PRO A 24 6.14 10.14 -14.87
CA PRO A 24 4.89 10.80 -15.23
C PRO A 24 3.70 10.01 -14.69
N ARG A 25 3.10 10.51 -13.61
CA ARG A 25 1.91 9.92 -13.00
C ARG A 25 0.70 10.26 -13.86
N THR A 26 -0.06 9.25 -14.22
CA THR A 26 -1.35 9.48 -14.85
C THR A 26 -2.35 9.98 -13.80
N PRO A 27 -3.36 10.78 -14.20
CA PRO A 27 -4.38 11.27 -13.27
C PRO A 27 -5.17 10.12 -12.62
N GLU A 28 -5.36 9.01 -13.31
CA GLU A 28 -6.04 7.81 -12.81
C GLU A 28 -5.25 7.15 -11.68
N ALA A 29 -3.92 7.06 -11.80
CA ALA A 29 -3.07 6.50 -10.76
C ALA A 29 -3.17 7.29 -9.44
N SER A 30 -3.23 8.62 -9.55
CA SER A 30 -3.40 9.51 -8.40
C SER A 30 -4.80 9.38 -7.78
N GLN A 31 -5.85 9.25 -8.60
CA GLN A 31 -7.22 9.01 -8.14
C GLN A 31 -7.35 7.68 -7.42
N HIS A 32 -6.75 6.61 -7.95
CA HIS A 32 -6.76 5.29 -7.32
C HIS A 32 -6.01 5.31 -5.97
N LEU A 33 -4.89 6.02 -5.87
CA LEU A 33 -4.18 6.17 -4.60
C LEU A 33 -5.05 6.91 -3.56
N GLN A 34 -5.69 8.00 -3.94
CA GLN A 34 -6.59 8.74 -3.05
C GLN A 34 -7.76 7.87 -2.59
N GLN A 35 -8.34 7.08 -3.49
CA GLN A 35 -9.41 6.14 -3.15
C GLN A 35 -8.91 5.06 -2.18
N LEU A 36 -7.71 4.53 -2.39
CA LEU A 36 -7.08 3.55 -1.50
C LEU A 36 -6.83 4.12 -0.10
N LEU A 37 -6.37 5.37 0.01
CA LEU A 37 -6.19 6.04 1.31
C LEU A 37 -7.53 6.30 2.03
N ARG A 38 -8.58 6.63 1.28
CA ARG A 38 -9.93 6.86 1.84
C ARG A 38 -10.58 5.56 2.33
N LEU A 39 -10.43 4.47 1.57
CA LEU A 39 -10.97 3.16 1.93
C LEU A 39 -10.14 2.47 3.02
N GLY A 40 -8.83 2.74 3.04
CA GLY A 40 -7.89 2.11 3.95
C GLY A 40 -7.63 0.64 3.60
N LEU A 41 -7.01 -0.07 4.54
CA LEU A 41 -6.73 -1.49 4.39
C LEU A 41 -7.81 -2.35 5.03
N PRO A 42 -8.27 -3.39 4.33
CA PRO A 42 -9.24 -4.30 4.88
C PRO A 42 -8.64 -5.12 6.02
N THR A 43 -9.49 -5.52 6.94
CA THR A 43 -9.13 -6.33 8.11
C THR A 43 -9.86 -7.67 8.04
N ARG A 44 -9.41 -8.68 8.81
CA ARG A 44 -10.07 -10.00 8.92
C ARG A 44 -11.55 -9.95 9.34
N LYS A 45 -12.03 -8.78 9.77
CA LYS A 45 -13.45 -8.53 10.06
C LYS A 45 -14.31 -8.37 8.79
N HIS A 46 -13.69 -8.12 7.64
CA HIS A 46 -14.38 -8.06 6.36
C HIS A 46 -14.60 -9.48 5.83
N GLU A 47 -15.80 -9.74 5.31
CA GLU A 47 -16.22 -11.08 4.88
C GLU A 47 -15.29 -11.66 3.80
N ASP A 48 -14.90 -10.84 2.82
CA ASP A 48 -13.98 -11.21 1.75
C ASP A 48 -12.53 -11.47 2.22
N TRP A 49 -12.15 -10.94 3.39
CA TRP A 49 -10.78 -10.99 3.92
C TRP A 49 -10.62 -11.99 5.07
N LYS A 50 -11.68 -12.74 5.38
CA LYS A 50 -11.70 -13.71 6.48
C LYS A 50 -10.64 -14.80 6.31
N TYR A 51 -10.36 -15.20 5.07
CA TYR A 51 -9.44 -16.30 4.75
C TYR A 51 -8.09 -15.83 4.16
N THR A 52 -7.91 -14.52 4.00
CA THR A 52 -6.70 -13.93 3.39
C THR A 52 -6.04 -12.99 4.39
N PRO A 53 -5.19 -13.51 5.30
CA PRO A 53 -4.57 -12.69 6.33
C PRO A 53 -3.54 -11.73 5.72
N LEU A 54 -3.80 -10.43 5.83
CA LEU A 54 -2.89 -9.38 5.39
C LEU A 54 -1.82 -9.02 6.43
N ASP A 55 -1.94 -9.48 7.67
CA ASP A 55 -1.09 -9.05 8.78
C ASP A 55 0.41 -9.23 8.49
N ALA A 56 0.80 -10.36 7.90
CA ALA A 56 2.20 -10.63 7.57
C ALA A 56 2.74 -9.66 6.51
N LEU A 57 1.92 -9.31 5.51
CA LEU A 57 2.26 -8.37 4.46
C LEU A 57 2.36 -6.94 5.00
N LEU A 58 1.39 -6.52 5.81
CA LEU A 58 1.30 -5.15 6.33
C LEU A 58 2.33 -4.86 7.43
N ASN A 59 2.87 -5.90 8.06
CA ASN A 59 4.00 -5.77 8.97
C ASN A 59 5.36 -5.72 8.25
N GLY A 60 5.39 -5.94 6.93
CA GLY A 60 6.59 -5.85 6.12
C GLY A 60 7.02 -4.40 5.85
N ARG A 61 8.26 -4.25 5.40
CA ARG A 61 8.77 -3.00 4.83
C ARG A 61 8.73 -3.11 3.30
N PHE A 62 8.02 -2.20 2.66
CA PHE A 62 7.93 -2.08 1.22
C PHE A 62 9.04 -1.17 0.70
N VAL A 63 9.69 -1.61 -0.37
CA VAL A 63 10.71 -0.85 -1.10
C VAL A 63 10.41 -0.98 -2.60
N ALA A 64 10.59 0.10 -3.34
CA ALA A 64 10.56 0.04 -4.80
C ALA A 64 11.93 -0.48 -5.27
N ASP A 65 11.93 -1.50 -6.13
CA ASP A 65 13.14 -1.92 -6.82
C ASP A 65 13.48 -0.86 -7.87
N GLU A 66 14.52 -0.06 -7.61
CA GLU A 66 15.04 0.92 -8.57
C GLU A 66 15.82 0.25 -9.74
N GLY A 67 15.97 -1.08 -9.74
CA GLY A 67 16.76 -1.84 -10.70
C GLY A 67 16.02 -2.38 -11.93
N GLY A 68 14.68 -2.37 -11.93
CA GLY A 68 13.88 -3.05 -12.95
C GLY A 68 13.86 -2.43 -14.36
N LEU A 69 14.37 -1.21 -14.55
CA LEU A 69 14.31 -0.49 -15.84
C LEU A 69 15.65 -0.41 -16.61
N SER A 70 16.72 -1.05 -16.12
CA SER A 70 18.05 -1.04 -16.78
C SER A 70 18.52 -2.38 -17.36
N GLN A 71 17.61 -3.30 -17.71
CA GLN A 71 17.93 -4.37 -18.66
C GLN A 71 16.73 -4.75 -19.53
N ARG A 72 16.53 -4.03 -20.64
CA ARG A 72 16.08 -4.68 -21.88
C ARG A 72 16.37 -3.83 -23.11
#